data_AF-A0A2V2DBF9-F1
#
_entry.id   AF-A0A2V2DBF9-F1
#
_cell.length_a   1.000
_cell.length_b   1.000
_cell.length_c   1.000
_cell.angle_alpha   90.00
_cell.angle_beta   90.00
_cell.angle_gamma   90.00
#
_symmetry.space_group_name_H-M   'P 1'
#
loop_
_entity.id
_entity.type
_entity.pdbx_description
1 polymer ?
#
loop_
_entity_poly.entity_id
_entity_poly.type
_entity_poly.pdbx_seq_one_letter_code
_entity_poly.pdbx_strand_id
1 'polypeptide(L)'
;MNSDSMEADGKRGKEEQELKQGKQRDAWDILQRPAQWLWEKREARGRPVGSAAARKRMEALSALYGQARAGEEYRQFQIGKYERLLALFLTGTALTAALLGAFWLRGKEALTALERPATGEGSKNLSLNLQIGDEPPARVHLDVPERALTPEEEEWLLAEAADRLSSQMEGDGWKPDAVSSDIALPGELCGGLVEVGWQSSDYELMDGSGRIRKELPDEEGEVVTMTARLSCGESGRTLTFPLRIVPAETGLAEQVVREVGRQLEKESCADSVSLPEEFAGQAVRWYESPSMPFLWSILLTLIGCLALHAAWDRDLLEAGKKRREELLLAYPSFLARTALFAGTGMPLRTFFFRMAKEGRREEDPVREELLRACREMESGMTQLEAIGNFGRRCGLPQYRKYASLLSQNLQRGTAGLLEALNREAEAAFEERKRYAKKRGDEAQTRLLAPMLMLLAVIMILVLVPACFSFGGI
;
A
#
# COMPACT_ATOMS: atom_id res chain seq x y z
N MET A 1 43.86 -28.48 31.45
CA MET A 1 43.12 -29.06 30.30
C MET A 1 41.84 -28.27 29.94
N ASN A 2 41.75 -26.96 30.22
CA ASN A 2 40.54 -26.17 29.94
C ASN A 2 40.79 -24.86 29.15
N SER A 3 42.02 -24.54 28.76
CA SER A 3 42.31 -23.38 27.89
C SER A 3 42.21 -23.72 26.39
N ASP A 4 42.70 -24.90 26.01
CA ASP A 4 42.78 -25.30 24.59
C ASP A 4 41.41 -25.61 23.97
N SER A 5 40.42 -26.00 24.79
CA SER A 5 39.05 -26.23 24.33
C SER A 5 38.30 -24.91 24.06
N MET A 6 38.54 -23.86 24.84
CA MET A 6 37.94 -22.53 24.61
C MET A 6 38.52 -21.83 23.38
N GLU A 7 39.80 -22.02 23.09
CA GLU A 7 40.44 -21.41 21.92
C GLU A 7 40.06 -22.09 20.60
N ALA A 8 39.80 -23.41 20.62
CA ALA A 8 39.31 -24.16 19.48
C ALA A 8 37.85 -23.82 19.11
N ASP A 9 37.01 -23.53 20.10
CA ASP A 9 35.60 -23.17 19.87
C ASP A 9 35.45 -21.75 19.32
N GLY A 10 36.29 -20.81 19.79
CA GLY A 10 36.35 -19.45 19.26
C GLY A 10 36.82 -19.36 17.80
N LYS A 11 37.72 -20.25 17.37
CA LYS A 11 38.15 -20.32 15.95
C LYS A 11 37.06 -20.87 15.04
N ARG A 12 36.34 -21.90 15.50
CA ARG A 12 35.24 -22.52 14.75
C ARG A 12 34.07 -21.56 14.51
N GLY A 13 33.72 -20.75 15.53
CA GLY A 13 32.69 -19.71 15.40
C GLY A 13 33.08 -18.58 14.43
N LYS A 14 34.38 -18.28 14.31
CA LYS A 14 34.88 -17.25 13.39
C LYS A 14 34.86 -17.71 11.93
N GLU A 15 35.27 -18.95 11.68
CA GLU A 15 35.20 -19.57 10.35
C GLU A 15 33.76 -19.72 9.86
N GLU A 16 32.80 -20.09 10.73
CA GLU A 16 31.39 -20.14 10.36
C GLU A 16 30.80 -18.75 10.03
N GLN A 17 31.24 -17.69 10.71
CA GLN A 17 30.81 -16.33 10.40
C GLN A 17 31.39 -15.84 9.06
N GLU A 18 32.65 -16.13 8.77
CA GLU A 18 33.29 -15.78 7.50
C GLU A 18 32.66 -16.56 6.32
N LEU A 19 32.35 -17.84 6.50
CA LEU A 19 31.63 -18.66 5.51
C LEU A 19 30.20 -18.15 5.26
N LYS A 20 29.47 -17.73 6.30
CA LYS A 20 28.14 -17.12 6.16
C LYS A 20 28.20 -15.76 5.44
N GLN A 21 29.18 -14.92 5.76
CA GLN A 21 29.39 -13.65 5.05
C GLN A 21 29.81 -13.85 3.58
N GLY A 22 30.64 -14.87 3.29
CA GLY A 22 31.03 -15.27 1.94
C GLY A 22 29.84 -15.75 1.11
N LYS A 23 29.05 -16.69 1.63
CA LYS A 23 27.83 -17.18 0.97
C LYS A 23 26.78 -16.07 0.77
N GLN A 24 26.68 -15.14 1.72
CA GLN A 24 25.80 -13.98 1.58
C GLN A 24 26.26 -13.07 0.45
N ARG A 25 27.58 -12.80 0.31
CA ARG A 25 28.15 -12.05 -0.83
C ARG A 25 27.89 -12.73 -2.17
N ASP A 26 28.09 -14.05 -2.27
CA ASP A 26 27.88 -14.79 -3.52
C ASP A 26 26.41 -14.80 -3.98
N ALA A 27 25.46 -14.83 -3.04
CA ALA A 27 24.03 -14.75 -3.35
C ALA A 27 23.62 -13.36 -3.91
N TRP A 28 24.28 -12.30 -3.45
CA TRP A 28 24.08 -10.93 -3.94
C TRP A 28 24.64 -10.73 -5.35
N ASP A 29 25.78 -11.36 -5.69
CA ASP A 29 26.38 -11.30 -7.04
C ASP A 29 25.47 -11.85 -8.16
N ILE A 30 24.59 -12.82 -7.85
CA ILE A 30 23.60 -13.36 -8.81
C ILE A 30 22.56 -12.29 -9.20
N LEU A 31 22.22 -11.38 -8.28
CA LEU A 31 21.24 -10.31 -8.49
C LEU A 31 21.87 -9.04 -9.09
N GLN A 32 23.18 -8.87 -8.99
CA GLN A 32 23.87 -7.71 -9.55
C GLN A 32 23.75 -7.64 -11.07
N ARG A 33 23.92 -8.75 -11.79
CA ARG A 33 23.82 -8.80 -13.26
C ARG A 33 22.43 -8.38 -13.79
N PRO A 34 21.30 -8.93 -13.29
CA PRO A 34 19.98 -8.47 -13.70
C PRO A 34 19.66 -7.05 -13.22
N ALA A 35 20.16 -6.62 -12.05
CA ALA A 35 20.01 -5.24 -11.58
C ALA A 35 20.73 -4.23 -12.50
N GLN A 36 21.96 -4.54 -12.91
CA GLN A 36 22.73 -3.76 -13.89
C GLN A 36 22.01 -3.68 -15.23
N TRP A 37 21.53 -4.81 -15.75
CA TRP A 37 20.78 -4.85 -17.00
C TRP A 37 19.47 -4.04 -16.93
N LEU A 38 18.72 -4.12 -15.83
CA LEU A 38 17.50 -3.34 -15.62
C LEU A 38 17.78 -1.84 -15.56
N TRP A 39 18.88 -1.44 -14.90
CA TRP A 39 19.32 -0.06 -14.87
C TRP A 39 19.70 0.43 -16.27
N GLU A 40 20.57 -0.29 -16.98
CA GLU A 40 21.04 0.08 -18.32
C GLU A 40 19.90 0.16 -19.34
N LYS A 41 18.93 -0.77 -19.26
CA LYS A 41 17.73 -0.75 -20.10
C LYS A 41 16.82 0.44 -19.78
N ARG A 42 16.77 0.87 -18.53
CA ARG A 42 16.01 2.06 -18.10
C ARG A 42 16.70 3.35 -18.52
N GLU A 43 18.04 3.37 -18.47
CA GLU A 43 18.88 4.46 -18.96
C GLU A 43 18.75 4.61 -20.49
N ALA A 44 18.79 3.50 -21.23
CA ALA A 44 18.58 3.47 -22.69
C ALA A 44 17.16 3.91 -23.12
N ARG A 45 16.15 3.74 -22.26
CA ARG A 45 14.76 4.20 -22.51
C ARG A 45 14.55 5.70 -22.24
N GLY A 46 15.59 6.46 -21.90
CA GLY A 46 15.54 7.91 -21.91
C GLY A 46 14.68 8.57 -20.81
N ARG A 47 14.34 7.88 -19.71
CA ARG A 47 13.81 8.59 -18.53
C ARG A 47 14.94 9.45 -17.96
N PRO A 48 14.83 10.78 -18.01
CA PRO A 48 16.00 11.61 -17.99
C PRO A 48 16.62 11.58 -16.60
N VAL A 49 17.94 11.46 -16.58
CA VAL A 49 18.84 11.94 -15.53
C VAL A 49 18.50 13.39 -15.10
N GLY A 50 17.64 14.09 -15.86
CA GLY A 50 17.07 15.41 -15.60
C GLY A 50 15.78 15.49 -14.74
N SER A 51 15.22 14.41 -14.18
CA SER A 51 14.14 14.55 -13.17
C SER A 51 14.63 15.35 -11.97
N ALA A 52 13.81 16.26 -11.41
CA ALA A 52 14.18 17.06 -10.25
C ALA A 52 14.67 16.22 -9.05
N ALA A 53 14.13 15.01 -8.89
CA ALA A 53 14.60 14.05 -7.89
C ALA A 53 15.99 13.48 -8.20
N ALA A 54 16.27 13.17 -9.47
CA ALA A 54 17.58 12.68 -9.90
C ALA A 54 18.67 13.76 -9.74
N ARG A 55 18.35 15.02 -10.06
CA ARG A 55 19.25 16.17 -9.82
C ARG A 55 19.57 16.32 -8.33
N LYS A 56 18.57 16.26 -7.45
CA LYS A 56 18.78 16.32 -5.99
C LYS A 56 19.65 15.17 -5.47
N ARG A 57 19.47 13.95 -5.99
CA ARG A 57 20.31 12.78 -5.63
C ARG A 57 21.76 12.96 -6.11
N MET A 58 21.93 13.42 -7.35
CA MET A 58 23.24 13.73 -7.93
C MET A 58 23.94 14.83 -7.13
N GLU A 59 23.20 15.87 -6.72
CA GLU A 59 23.72 16.93 -5.86
C GLU A 59 24.15 16.38 -4.48
N ALA A 60 23.34 15.53 -3.86
CA ALA A 60 23.67 14.90 -2.58
C ALA A 60 24.93 14.02 -2.68
N LEU A 61 25.03 13.18 -3.70
CA LEU A 61 26.23 12.36 -3.94
C LEU A 61 27.45 13.20 -4.29
N SER A 62 27.26 14.28 -5.06
CA SER A 62 28.34 15.21 -5.36
C SER A 62 28.87 15.93 -4.11
N ALA A 63 28.01 16.14 -3.12
CA ALA A 63 28.40 16.69 -1.82
C ALA A 63 29.13 15.67 -0.93
N LEU A 64 28.91 14.38 -1.13
CA LEU A 64 29.54 13.29 -0.36
C LEU A 64 30.89 12.86 -0.97
N TYR A 65 30.94 12.65 -2.29
CA TYR A 65 32.06 12.02 -2.97
C TYR A 65 32.79 12.95 -3.97
N GLY A 66 32.27 14.16 -4.18
CA GLY A 66 32.82 15.13 -5.14
C GLY A 66 32.30 14.92 -6.58
N GLN A 67 32.28 16.01 -7.38
CA GLN A 67 31.65 16.02 -8.71
C GLN A 67 32.24 15.02 -9.71
N ALA A 68 33.55 14.74 -9.64
CA ALA A 68 34.22 13.84 -10.57
C ALA A 68 33.83 12.36 -10.38
N ARG A 69 33.57 11.94 -9.14
CA ARG A 69 33.16 10.57 -8.80
C ARG A 69 31.65 10.41 -8.60
N ALA A 70 30.90 11.50 -8.52
CA ALA A 70 29.46 11.50 -8.27
C ALA A 70 28.67 10.64 -9.28
N GLY A 71 29.09 10.62 -10.55
CA GLY A 71 28.44 9.82 -11.59
C GLY A 71 28.65 8.31 -11.41
N GLU A 72 29.88 7.89 -11.09
CA GLU A 72 30.22 6.48 -10.83
C GLU A 72 29.54 5.97 -9.55
N GLU A 73 29.60 6.75 -8.48
CA GLU A 73 28.93 6.45 -7.20
C GLU A 73 27.40 6.46 -7.35
N TYR A 74 26.84 7.34 -8.19
CA TYR A 74 25.41 7.31 -8.52
C TYR A 74 25.04 6.00 -9.22
N ARG A 75 25.88 5.52 -10.15
CA ARG A 75 25.64 4.23 -10.83
C ARG A 75 25.70 3.07 -9.84
N GLN A 76 26.71 3.01 -8.99
CA GLN A 76 26.83 1.96 -7.96
C GLN A 76 25.65 2.01 -6.97
N PHE A 77 25.25 3.20 -6.53
CA PHE A 77 24.10 3.40 -5.66
C PHE A 77 22.79 2.92 -6.31
N GLN A 78 22.56 3.23 -7.59
CA GLN A 78 21.38 2.75 -8.30
C GLN A 78 21.40 1.23 -8.45
N ILE A 79 22.53 0.63 -8.82
CA ILE A 79 22.66 -0.83 -8.98
C ILE A 79 22.31 -1.54 -7.66
N GLY A 80 22.91 -1.12 -6.54
CA GLY A 80 22.61 -1.69 -5.23
C GLY A 80 21.15 -1.48 -4.80
N LYS A 81 20.52 -0.38 -5.21
CA LYS A 81 19.09 -0.13 -4.98
C LYS A 81 18.20 -1.13 -5.74
N TYR A 82 18.49 -1.39 -7.02
CA TYR A 82 17.72 -2.36 -7.81
C TYR A 82 17.95 -3.80 -7.36
N GLU A 83 19.16 -4.14 -6.92
CA GLU A 83 19.51 -5.46 -6.39
C GLU A 83 18.62 -5.84 -5.19
N ARG A 84 18.49 -4.93 -4.21
CA ARG A 84 17.67 -5.16 -3.00
C ARG A 84 16.16 -5.12 -3.30
N LEU A 85 15.73 -4.29 -4.25
CA LEU A 85 14.34 -4.29 -4.73
C LEU A 85 13.98 -5.58 -5.46
N LEU A 86 14.89 -6.10 -6.29
CA LEU A 86 14.72 -7.38 -6.98
C LEU A 86 14.69 -8.55 -5.98
N ALA A 87 15.57 -8.54 -4.98
CA ALA A 87 15.55 -9.54 -3.91
C ALA A 87 14.19 -9.60 -3.21
N LEU A 88 13.65 -8.45 -2.80
CA LEU A 88 12.34 -8.36 -2.12
C LEU A 88 11.18 -8.79 -3.04
N PHE A 89 11.25 -8.42 -4.32
CA PHE A 89 10.23 -8.82 -5.29
C PHE A 89 10.25 -10.34 -5.52
N LEU A 90 11.43 -10.94 -5.67
CA LEU A 90 11.57 -12.38 -5.87
C LEU A 90 11.08 -13.17 -4.66
N THR A 91 11.42 -12.75 -3.44
CA THR A 91 10.92 -13.42 -2.23
C THR A 91 9.40 -13.29 -2.08
N GLY A 92 8.83 -12.12 -2.37
CA GLY A 92 7.38 -11.90 -2.37
C GLY A 92 6.66 -12.76 -3.41
N THR A 93 7.18 -12.81 -4.65
CA THR A 93 6.60 -13.66 -5.70
C THR A 93 6.69 -15.15 -5.39
N ALA A 94 7.81 -15.62 -4.82
CA ALA A 94 7.97 -17.01 -4.39
C ALA A 94 6.95 -17.39 -3.31
N LEU A 95 6.71 -16.50 -2.34
CA LEU A 95 5.69 -16.69 -1.30
C LEU A 95 4.28 -16.76 -1.91
N THR A 96 3.95 -15.86 -2.84
CA THR A 96 2.65 -15.90 -3.52
C THR A 96 2.46 -17.15 -4.37
N ALA A 97 3.51 -17.61 -5.07
CA ALA A 97 3.48 -18.83 -5.88
C ALA A 97 3.33 -20.09 -5.00
N ALA A 98 3.93 -20.11 -3.81
CA ALA A 98 3.73 -21.20 -2.85
C ALA A 98 2.27 -21.26 -2.36
N LEU A 99 1.66 -20.11 -2.04
CA LEU A 99 0.25 -20.02 -1.65
C LEU A 99 -0.68 -20.43 -2.80
N LEU A 100 -0.39 -19.99 -4.03
CA LEU A 100 -1.17 -20.36 -5.21
C LEU A 100 -1.02 -21.85 -5.55
N GLY A 101 0.19 -22.41 -5.40
CA GLY A 101 0.46 -23.82 -5.59
C GLY A 101 -0.30 -24.69 -4.58
N ALA A 102 -0.35 -24.28 -3.32
CA ALA A 102 -1.16 -24.93 -2.29
C ALA A 102 -2.67 -24.89 -2.63
N PHE A 103 -3.16 -23.78 -3.19
CA PHE A 103 -4.55 -23.66 -3.68
C PHE A 103 -4.82 -24.56 -4.89
N TRP A 104 -3.91 -24.59 -5.87
CA TRP A 104 -4.02 -25.42 -7.08
C TRP A 104 -3.94 -26.92 -6.80
N LEU A 105 -3.13 -27.34 -5.83
CA LEU A 105 -3.06 -28.73 -5.38
C LEU A 105 -4.37 -29.20 -4.74
N ARG A 106 -5.21 -28.27 -4.28
CA ARG A 106 -6.53 -28.55 -3.70
C ARG A 106 -7.62 -28.79 -4.77
N GLY A 107 -7.36 -28.50 -6.05
CA GLY A 107 -8.37 -28.46 -7.12
C GLY A 107 -8.37 -29.62 -8.13
N LYS A 108 -7.84 -30.80 -7.79
CA LYS A 108 -7.79 -31.96 -8.70
C LYS A 108 -8.70 -33.10 -8.26
N GLU A 109 -10.01 -32.85 -8.22
CA GLU A 109 -11.00 -33.93 -8.16
C GLU A 109 -11.71 -34.03 -9.52
N ALA A 110 -11.84 -35.24 -10.05
CA ALA A 110 -12.42 -35.49 -11.37
C ALA A 110 -13.95 -35.34 -11.32
N LEU A 111 -14.50 -34.49 -12.19
CA LEU A 111 -15.95 -34.32 -12.35
C LEU A 111 -16.54 -35.50 -13.12
N THR A 112 -17.45 -36.25 -12.50
CA THR A 112 -18.08 -37.46 -13.07
C THR A 112 -19.44 -37.22 -13.71
N ALA A 113 -20.02 -36.02 -13.60
CA ALA A 113 -21.31 -35.68 -14.20
C ALA A 113 -21.40 -34.19 -14.59
N LEU A 114 -22.14 -33.91 -15.68
CA LEU A 114 -22.53 -32.56 -16.12
C LEU A 114 -24.05 -32.43 -16.06
N GLU A 115 -24.54 -31.43 -15.34
CA GLU A 115 -25.97 -31.11 -15.28
C GLU A 115 -26.38 -30.24 -16.48
N ARG A 116 -27.55 -30.54 -17.06
CA ARG A 116 -28.12 -29.73 -18.15
C ARG A 116 -28.85 -28.51 -17.57
N PRO A 117 -28.82 -27.35 -18.26
CA PRO A 117 -29.57 -26.18 -17.84
C PRO A 117 -31.07 -26.50 -17.76
N ALA A 118 -31.72 -26.00 -16.70
CA ALA A 118 -33.16 -26.15 -16.51
C ALA A 118 -33.94 -25.39 -17.60
N THR A 119 -35.19 -25.80 -17.85
CA THR A 119 -36.07 -25.12 -18.81
C THR A 119 -36.16 -23.63 -18.48
N GLY A 120 -35.80 -22.76 -19.44
CA GLY A 120 -35.77 -21.30 -19.27
C GLY A 120 -34.37 -20.67 -19.08
N GLU A 121 -33.30 -21.46 -18.88
CA GLU A 121 -31.93 -20.92 -18.71
C GLU A 121 -31.20 -20.64 -20.04
N GLY A 122 -31.71 -21.11 -21.19
CA GLY A 122 -31.02 -21.05 -22.48
C GLY A 122 -29.80 -21.98 -22.55
N SER A 123 -29.16 -22.07 -23.73
CA SER A 123 -28.03 -22.99 -23.92
C SER A 123 -26.73 -22.47 -23.28
N LYS A 124 -26.00 -23.37 -22.60
CA LYS A 124 -24.71 -23.07 -21.95
C LYS A 124 -23.54 -23.64 -22.77
N ASN A 125 -22.57 -22.79 -23.09
CA ASN A 125 -21.31 -23.15 -23.74
C ASN A 125 -20.20 -23.42 -22.71
N LEU A 126 -19.73 -24.66 -22.61
CA LEU A 126 -18.72 -25.11 -21.64
C LEU A 126 -17.43 -25.56 -22.33
N SER A 127 -16.27 -25.14 -21.82
CA SER A 127 -14.95 -25.59 -22.31
C SER A 127 -14.29 -26.55 -21.33
N LEU A 128 -14.16 -27.82 -21.70
CA LEU A 128 -13.57 -28.88 -20.86
C LEU A 128 -12.26 -29.38 -21.46
N ASN A 129 -11.31 -29.80 -20.62
CA ASN A 129 -10.09 -30.45 -21.06
C ASN A 129 -10.27 -31.97 -20.92
N LEU A 130 -10.28 -32.68 -22.05
CA LEU A 130 -10.45 -34.12 -22.13
C LEU A 130 -9.06 -34.76 -22.33
N GLN A 131 -8.69 -35.71 -21.47
CA GLN A 131 -7.49 -36.52 -21.66
C GLN A 131 -7.89 -38.00 -21.73
N ILE A 132 -7.61 -38.65 -22.84
CA ILE A 132 -7.92 -40.07 -23.07
C ILE A 132 -6.58 -40.83 -23.10
N GLY A 133 -6.36 -41.71 -22.13
CA GLY A 133 -5.11 -42.49 -22.04
C GLY A 133 -3.86 -41.59 -21.85
N ASP A 134 -2.81 -41.85 -22.63
CA ASP A 134 -1.52 -41.11 -22.60
C ASP A 134 -1.43 -39.97 -23.63
N GLU A 135 -2.54 -39.63 -24.31
CA GLU A 135 -2.56 -38.51 -25.25
C GLU A 135 -2.58 -37.15 -24.54
N PRO A 136 -2.08 -36.07 -25.17
CA PRO A 136 -2.12 -34.73 -24.59
C PRO A 136 -3.57 -34.22 -24.44
N PRO A 137 -3.90 -33.49 -23.36
CA PRO A 137 -5.26 -33.03 -23.09
C PRO A 137 -5.77 -32.11 -24.20
N ALA A 138 -6.90 -32.48 -24.81
CA ALA A 138 -7.57 -31.69 -25.86
C ALA A 138 -8.70 -30.84 -25.25
N ARG A 139 -8.76 -29.56 -25.62
CA ARG A 139 -9.82 -28.65 -25.18
C ARG A 139 -11.05 -28.82 -26.08
N VAL A 140 -12.18 -29.22 -25.50
CA VAL A 140 -13.45 -29.44 -26.20
C VAL A 140 -14.47 -28.41 -25.73
N HIS A 141 -15.19 -27.81 -26.69
CA HIS A 141 -16.31 -26.90 -26.43
C HIS A 141 -17.63 -27.64 -26.64
N LEU A 142 -18.51 -27.64 -25.64
CA LEU A 142 -19.82 -28.30 -25.69
C LEU A 142 -20.94 -27.26 -25.51
N ASP A 143 -21.92 -27.28 -26.41
CA ASP A 143 -23.14 -26.47 -26.35
C ASP A 143 -24.33 -27.37 -25.96
N VAL A 144 -25.00 -27.06 -24.86
CA VAL A 144 -26.05 -27.91 -24.26
C VAL A 144 -27.41 -27.21 -24.35
N PRO A 145 -28.35 -27.67 -25.21
CA PRO A 145 -29.66 -27.03 -25.42
C PRO A 145 -30.74 -27.41 -24.37
N GLU A 146 -31.79 -26.60 -24.28
CA GLU A 146 -32.94 -26.73 -23.35
C GLU A 146 -34.02 -27.75 -23.81
N ARG A 147 -35.00 -28.09 -22.95
CA ARG A 147 -36.06 -29.11 -23.18
C ARG A 147 -37.44 -28.47 -23.42
N ALA A 148 -38.22 -28.95 -24.41
CA ALA A 148 -39.58 -28.44 -24.78
C ALA A 148 -40.76 -29.21 -24.11
N LEU A 149 -41.95 -28.57 -24.02
CA LEU A 149 -43.17 -29.02 -23.28
C LEU A 149 -44.34 -29.44 -24.19
N THR A 150 -45.25 -30.28 -23.66
CA THR A 150 -46.46 -30.82 -24.32
C THR A 150 -47.78 -30.24 -23.77
N PRO A 151 -48.92 -30.29 -24.50
CA PRO A 151 -50.18 -29.64 -24.08
C PRO A 151 -50.81 -30.24 -22.82
N GLU A 152 -50.60 -31.53 -22.54
CA GLU A 152 -51.00 -32.14 -21.26
C GLU A 152 -50.13 -31.64 -20.09
N GLU A 153 -48.86 -31.32 -20.37
CA GLU A 153 -47.96 -30.69 -19.40
C GLU A 153 -48.32 -29.22 -19.17
N GLU A 154 -48.83 -28.47 -20.17
CA GLU A 154 -49.31 -27.08 -19.99
C GLU A 154 -50.50 -26.99 -19.03
N GLU A 155 -51.49 -27.87 -19.19
CA GLU A 155 -52.67 -27.88 -18.33
C GLU A 155 -52.34 -28.37 -16.92
N TRP A 156 -51.44 -29.36 -16.81
CA TRP A 156 -50.88 -29.77 -15.53
C TRP A 156 -50.07 -28.64 -14.87
N LEU A 157 -49.26 -27.90 -15.62
CA LEU A 157 -48.48 -26.77 -15.12
C LEU A 157 -49.36 -25.61 -14.68
N LEU A 158 -50.50 -25.36 -15.34
CA LEU A 158 -51.48 -24.36 -14.91
C LEU A 158 -52.25 -24.80 -13.66
N ALA A 159 -52.59 -26.08 -13.54
CA ALA A 159 -53.22 -26.63 -12.35
C ALA A 159 -52.26 -26.61 -11.15
N GLU A 160 -51.01 -27.02 -11.36
CA GLU A 160 -49.92 -26.95 -10.38
C GLU A 160 -49.59 -25.49 -10.03
N ALA A 161 -49.56 -24.57 -11.01
CA ALA A 161 -49.34 -23.15 -10.75
C ALA A 161 -50.50 -22.52 -9.97
N ALA A 162 -51.75 -22.93 -10.23
CA ALA A 162 -52.91 -22.48 -9.47
C ALA A 162 -52.91 -23.02 -8.04
N ASP A 163 -52.58 -24.29 -7.87
CA ASP A 163 -52.50 -24.94 -6.55
C ASP A 163 -51.31 -24.40 -5.75
N ARG A 164 -50.16 -24.18 -6.40
CA ARG A 164 -49.00 -23.50 -5.81
C ARG A 164 -49.27 -22.05 -5.50
N LEU A 165 -49.93 -21.30 -6.37
CA LEU A 165 -50.23 -19.91 -6.09
C LEU A 165 -51.21 -19.81 -4.92
N SER A 166 -52.23 -20.67 -4.87
CA SER A 166 -53.17 -20.73 -3.74
C SER A 166 -52.47 -21.17 -2.45
N SER A 167 -51.64 -22.22 -2.51
CA SER A 167 -50.83 -22.69 -1.38
C SER A 167 -49.75 -21.69 -0.96
N GLN A 168 -49.23 -20.87 -1.86
CA GLN A 168 -48.25 -19.81 -1.57
C GLN A 168 -48.93 -18.60 -0.92
N MET A 169 -50.19 -18.33 -1.29
CA MET A 169 -51.03 -17.32 -0.65
C MET A 169 -51.69 -17.81 0.65
N GLU A 170 -51.70 -19.12 0.90
CA GLU A 170 -52.14 -19.75 2.17
C GLU A 170 -50.97 -20.24 3.06
N GLY A 171 -49.73 -20.19 2.56
CA GLY A 171 -48.54 -20.74 3.22
C GLY A 171 -48.01 -19.88 4.38
N ASP A 172 -47.12 -20.47 5.19
CA ASP A 172 -46.67 -20.00 6.52
C ASP A 172 -46.15 -18.54 6.65
N GLY A 173 -45.93 -17.82 5.53
CA GLY A 173 -45.53 -16.41 5.52
C GLY A 173 -46.62 -15.42 5.10
N TRP A 174 -47.78 -15.90 4.63
CA TRP A 174 -48.86 -15.07 4.11
C TRP A 174 -50.03 -15.10 5.10
N LYS A 175 -50.18 -14.03 5.89
CA LYS A 175 -51.36 -13.83 6.74
C LYS A 175 -52.33 -12.94 5.97
N PRO A 176 -53.32 -13.50 5.24
CA PRO A 176 -54.28 -12.68 4.50
C PRO A 176 -55.10 -11.81 5.45
N ASP A 177 -55.15 -12.12 6.75
CA ASP A 177 -55.83 -11.28 7.75
C ASP A 177 -54.91 -10.27 8.46
N ALA A 178 -53.61 -10.23 8.14
CA ALA A 178 -52.63 -9.36 8.81
C ALA A 178 -51.37 -9.12 7.95
N VAL A 179 -51.53 -8.39 6.85
CA VAL A 179 -50.47 -8.01 5.90
C VAL A 179 -49.84 -6.69 6.32
N SER A 180 -48.55 -6.67 6.61
CA SER A 180 -47.92 -5.48 7.18
C SER A 180 -46.69 -4.93 6.46
N SER A 181 -46.30 -5.58 5.39
CA SER A 181 -45.16 -5.22 4.56
C SER A 181 -45.51 -5.47 3.10
N ASP A 182 -44.75 -4.85 2.20
CA ASP A 182 -44.89 -5.06 0.76
C ASP A 182 -44.98 -6.55 0.43
N ILE A 183 -46.00 -6.89 -0.35
CA ILE A 183 -46.26 -8.25 -0.79
C ILE A 183 -45.53 -8.45 -2.13
N ALA A 184 -44.68 -9.47 -2.19
CA ALA A 184 -44.08 -9.91 -3.45
C ALA A 184 -45.07 -10.78 -4.23
N LEU A 185 -45.83 -10.16 -5.14
CA LEU A 185 -46.70 -10.87 -6.07
C LEU A 185 -45.88 -11.46 -7.22
N PRO A 186 -45.89 -12.79 -7.43
CA PRO A 186 -45.10 -13.41 -8.48
C PRO A 186 -45.66 -13.03 -9.85
N GLY A 187 -44.83 -12.49 -10.75
CA GLY A 187 -45.20 -12.27 -12.16
C GLY A 187 -45.04 -13.52 -13.02
N GLU A 188 -44.34 -14.53 -12.52
CA GLU A 188 -44.03 -15.78 -13.21
C GLU A 188 -44.02 -16.93 -12.21
N LEU A 189 -44.54 -18.09 -12.60
CA LEU A 189 -44.61 -19.31 -11.81
C LEU A 189 -44.07 -20.49 -12.62
N CYS A 190 -43.75 -21.57 -11.89
CA CYS A 190 -43.20 -22.81 -12.47
C CYS A 190 -41.92 -22.58 -13.31
N GLY A 191 -41.04 -21.66 -12.87
CA GLY A 191 -39.74 -21.41 -13.51
C GLY A 191 -39.82 -20.57 -14.79
N GLY A 192 -40.80 -19.65 -14.89
CA GLY A 192 -40.97 -18.77 -16.06
C GLY A 192 -41.91 -19.33 -17.14
N LEU A 193 -42.55 -20.46 -16.86
CA LEU A 193 -43.42 -21.17 -17.81
C LEU A 193 -44.89 -20.69 -17.75
N VAL A 194 -45.31 -20.14 -16.62
CA VAL A 194 -46.66 -19.59 -16.43
C VAL A 194 -46.53 -18.12 -16.04
N GLU A 195 -47.01 -17.22 -16.88
CA GLU A 195 -47.07 -15.78 -16.59
C GLU A 195 -48.28 -15.45 -15.71
N VAL A 196 -48.14 -14.48 -14.81
CA VAL A 196 -49.17 -14.09 -13.84
C VAL A 196 -49.38 -12.57 -13.85
N GLY A 197 -50.58 -12.14 -14.24
CA GLY A 197 -51.00 -10.74 -14.19
C GLY A 197 -51.88 -10.44 -12.97
N TRP A 198 -51.56 -9.36 -12.23
CA TRP A 198 -52.24 -8.99 -10.98
C TRP A 198 -53.06 -7.71 -11.10
N GLN A 199 -54.22 -7.69 -10.44
CA GLN A 199 -55.10 -6.52 -10.34
C GLN A 199 -55.60 -6.34 -8.91
N SER A 200 -55.54 -5.11 -8.40
CA SER A 200 -56.01 -4.73 -7.05
C SER A 200 -57.40 -4.11 -7.11
N SER A 201 -58.23 -4.41 -6.11
CA SER A 201 -59.54 -3.78 -5.94
C SER A 201 -59.48 -2.35 -5.39
N ASP A 202 -58.42 -2.01 -4.66
CA ASP A 202 -58.18 -0.66 -4.11
C ASP A 202 -56.73 -0.24 -4.31
N TYR A 203 -56.50 0.63 -5.29
CA TYR A 203 -55.18 1.08 -5.72
C TYR A 203 -54.58 2.16 -4.80
N GLU A 204 -55.39 2.80 -3.95
CA GLU A 204 -54.90 3.85 -3.05
C GLU A 204 -54.12 3.25 -1.87
N LEU A 205 -54.53 2.06 -1.40
CA LEU A 205 -53.89 1.32 -0.33
C LEU A 205 -52.79 0.37 -0.82
N MET A 206 -53.05 -0.38 -1.90
CA MET A 206 -52.10 -1.34 -2.45
C MET A 206 -52.18 -1.41 -3.98
N ASP A 207 -51.05 -1.19 -4.64
CA ASP A 207 -51.00 -1.26 -6.11
C ASP A 207 -50.99 -2.71 -6.63
N GLY A 208 -51.23 -2.89 -7.92
CA GLY A 208 -51.20 -4.21 -8.57
C GLY A 208 -49.84 -4.92 -8.54
N SER A 209 -48.80 -4.30 -7.99
CA SER A 209 -47.48 -4.92 -7.76
C SER A 209 -47.28 -5.39 -6.31
N GLY A 210 -48.26 -5.14 -5.43
CA GLY A 210 -48.24 -5.56 -4.03
C GLY A 210 -47.52 -4.57 -3.09
N ARG A 211 -47.22 -3.34 -3.53
CA ARG A 211 -46.65 -2.31 -2.64
C ARG A 211 -47.73 -1.57 -1.88
N ILE A 212 -47.53 -1.44 -0.57
CA ILE A 212 -48.44 -0.73 0.34
C ILE A 212 -48.02 0.74 0.38
N ARG A 213 -48.94 1.67 0.11
CA ARG A 213 -48.63 3.11 0.06
C ARG A 213 -48.74 3.74 1.46
N LYS A 214 -47.94 4.80 1.69
CA LYS A 214 -47.43 5.27 3.01
C LYS A 214 -48.44 5.79 4.04
N GLU A 215 -49.74 5.75 3.78
CA GLU A 215 -50.77 6.09 4.77
C GLU A 215 -51.41 4.78 5.22
N LEU A 216 -50.82 4.17 6.26
CA LEU A 216 -51.35 2.96 6.89
C LEU A 216 -52.63 3.31 7.66
N PRO A 217 -53.70 2.50 7.55
CA PRO A 217 -54.94 2.72 8.28
C PRO A 217 -54.78 2.55 9.80
N ASP A 218 -55.79 3.00 10.55
CA ASP A 218 -55.88 2.85 12.02
C ASP A 218 -55.77 1.38 12.46
N GLU A 219 -55.55 1.15 13.76
CA GLU A 219 -55.13 -0.14 14.37
C GLU A 219 -55.97 -1.39 14.01
N GLU A 220 -57.14 -1.26 13.38
CA GLU A 220 -58.03 -2.37 12.99
C GLU A 220 -57.81 -2.92 11.57
N GLY A 221 -57.05 -2.20 10.72
CA GLY A 221 -56.66 -2.61 9.36
C GLY A 221 -57.78 -2.65 8.30
N GLU A 222 -57.43 -2.46 7.03
CA GLU A 222 -58.38 -2.42 5.89
C GLU A 222 -58.23 -3.60 4.93
N VAL A 223 -59.34 -4.05 4.30
CA VAL A 223 -59.39 -5.24 3.43
C VAL A 223 -59.33 -4.87 1.94
N VAL A 224 -58.32 -5.36 1.22
CA VAL A 224 -58.08 -5.21 -0.22
C VAL A 224 -58.11 -6.58 -0.90
N THR A 225 -58.74 -6.70 -2.07
CA THR A 225 -58.82 -7.95 -2.84
C THR A 225 -57.91 -7.92 -4.05
N MET A 226 -57.09 -8.96 -4.21
CA MET A 226 -56.18 -9.15 -5.33
C MET A 226 -56.67 -10.24 -6.28
N THR A 227 -56.63 -9.98 -7.59
CA THR A 227 -56.99 -10.95 -8.63
C THR A 227 -55.78 -11.31 -9.48
N ALA A 228 -55.45 -12.59 -9.56
CA ALA A 228 -54.32 -13.16 -10.32
C ALA A 228 -54.82 -13.85 -11.59
N ARG A 229 -54.21 -13.56 -12.74
CA ARG A 229 -54.49 -14.19 -14.02
C ARG A 229 -53.26 -14.96 -14.52
N LEU A 230 -53.35 -16.28 -14.51
CA LEU A 230 -52.33 -17.22 -14.98
C LEU A 230 -52.47 -17.45 -16.49
N SER A 231 -51.36 -17.45 -17.24
CA SER A 231 -51.31 -17.81 -18.66
C SER A 231 -50.09 -18.68 -18.97
N CYS A 232 -50.30 -19.76 -19.72
CA CYS A 232 -49.26 -20.68 -20.20
C CYS A 232 -49.63 -21.10 -21.62
N GLY A 233 -48.80 -20.73 -22.61
CA GLY A 233 -49.13 -20.96 -24.02
C GLY A 233 -50.42 -20.25 -24.44
N GLU A 234 -51.38 -21.00 -25.00
CA GLU A 234 -52.70 -20.49 -25.42
C GLU A 234 -53.78 -20.59 -24.31
N SER A 235 -53.43 -21.14 -23.14
CA SER A 235 -54.37 -21.43 -22.06
C SER A 235 -54.20 -20.48 -20.87
N GLY A 236 -55.30 -20.16 -20.17
CA GLY A 236 -55.25 -19.26 -19.02
C GLY A 236 -56.34 -19.48 -17.96
N ARG A 237 -56.06 -19.06 -16.74
CA ARG A 237 -56.88 -19.28 -15.53
C ARG A 237 -56.85 -18.05 -14.61
N THR A 238 -57.86 -17.83 -13.77
CA THR A 238 -57.93 -16.65 -12.88
C THR A 238 -58.34 -17.03 -11.46
N LEU A 239 -57.73 -16.39 -10.46
CA LEU A 239 -57.92 -16.63 -9.03
C LEU A 239 -58.04 -15.29 -8.28
N THR A 240 -58.76 -15.25 -7.16
CA THR A 240 -59.03 -14.02 -6.39
C THR A 240 -58.81 -14.25 -4.89
N PHE A 241 -58.18 -13.29 -4.21
CA PHE A 241 -57.71 -13.41 -2.82
C PHE A 241 -57.97 -12.12 -2.02
N PRO A 242 -58.73 -12.15 -0.91
CA PRO A 242 -58.91 -11.02 0.00
C PRO A 242 -57.75 -10.90 1.02
N LEU A 243 -57.32 -9.67 1.35
CA LEU A 243 -56.15 -9.35 2.21
C LEU A 243 -56.45 -8.17 3.16
N ARG A 244 -56.11 -8.24 4.45
CA ARG A 244 -56.24 -7.17 5.45
C ARG A 244 -54.87 -6.59 5.80
N ILE A 245 -54.69 -5.27 5.70
CA ILE A 245 -53.41 -4.58 5.93
C ILE A 245 -53.30 -4.06 7.39
N VAL A 246 -52.20 -4.37 8.11
CA VAL A 246 -51.91 -4.01 9.52
C VAL A 246 -50.43 -3.58 9.73
N PRO A 247 -49.96 -3.06 10.88
CA PRO A 247 -48.53 -2.67 11.11
C PRO A 247 -47.59 -3.86 11.44
N ALA A 248 -46.28 -3.83 11.10
CA ALA A 248 -45.41 -5.02 10.99
C ALA A 248 -44.65 -5.52 12.25
N GLU A 249 -44.51 -6.85 12.37
CA GLU A 249 -43.65 -7.57 13.33
C GLU A 249 -42.41 -8.25 12.65
N THR A 250 -41.29 -8.38 13.36
CA THR A 250 -39.93 -8.73 12.88
C THR A 250 -39.63 -10.26 12.74
N GLY A 251 -38.80 -10.65 11.73
CA GLY A 251 -38.63 -12.04 11.26
C GLY A 251 -37.53 -12.94 11.89
N LEU A 252 -37.53 -14.23 11.53
CA LEU A 252 -36.75 -15.34 12.13
C LEU A 252 -35.21 -15.26 11.99
N ALA A 253 -34.67 -14.77 10.86
CA ALA A 253 -33.22 -14.58 10.72
C ALA A 253 -32.70 -13.56 11.73
N GLU A 254 -33.50 -12.53 12.01
CA GLU A 254 -33.21 -11.54 13.03
C GLU A 254 -33.32 -12.14 14.44
N GLN A 255 -34.22 -13.11 14.66
CA GLN A 255 -34.33 -13.88 15.90
C GLN A 255 -33.13 -14.82 16.14
N VAL A 256 -32.60 -15.48 15.11
CA VAL A 256 -31.37 -16.31 15.21
C VAL A 256 -30.17 -15.44 15.54
N VAL A 257 -30.01 -14.31 14.85
CA VAL A 257 -28.94 -13.34 15.13
C VAL A 257 -29.07 -12.78 16.55
N ARG A 258 -30.30 -12.52 17.01
CA ARG A 258 -30.58 -12.01 18.36
C ARG A 258 -30.33 -13.05 19.46
N GLU A 259 -30.69 -14.32 19.26
CA GLU A 259 -30.45 -15.38 20.26
C GLU A 259 -28.96 -15.77 20.32
N VAL A 260 -28.29 -15.88 19.16
CA VAL A 260 -26.82 -16.09 19.11
C VAL A 260 -26.09 -14.92 19.76
N GLY A 261 -26.52 -13.67 19.48
CA GLY A 261 -25.99 -12.47 20.15
C GLY A 261 -26.19 -12.48 21.68
N ARG A 262 -27.35 -12.97 22.14
CA ARG A 262 -27.67 -13.08 23.58
C ARG A 262 -26.86 -14.17 24.29
N GLN A 263 -26.52 -15.26 23.60
CA GLN A 263 -25.61 -16.30 24.12
C GLN A 263 -24.17 -15.77 24.27
N LEU A 264 -23.70 -15.01 23.28
CA LEU A 264 -22.39 -14.33 23.31
C LEU A 264 -22.27 -13.33 24.47
N GLU A 265 -23.34 -12.59 24.79
CA GLU A 265 -23.33 -11.65 25.93
C GLU A 265 -23.33 -12.35 27.29
N LYS A 266 -24.02 -13.50 27.42
CA LYS A 266 -24.10 -14.25 28.70
C LYS A 266 -22.83 -15.05 29.00
N GLU A 267 -22.10 -15.47 27.98
CA GLU A 267 -20.84 -16.24 28.10
C GLU A 267 -19.62 -15.35 27.84
N SER A 268 -19.61 -14.15 28.43
CA SER A 268 -18.61 -13.11 28.17
C SER A 268 -17.17 -13.47 28.61
N CYS A 269 -16.98 -14.60 29.29
CA CYS A 269 -15.69 -15.08 29.79
C CYS A 269 -15.21 -16.41 29.14
N ALA A 270 -15.91 -16.93 28.12
CA ALA A 270 -15.54 -18.18 27.46
C ALA A 270 -14.74 -17.93 26.17
N ASP A 271 -13.69 -18.73 25.94
CA ASP A 271 -12.77 -18.55 24.80
C ASP A 271 -13.34 -19.02 23.43
N SER A 272 -14.52 -19.66 23.40
CA SER A 272 -15.21 -20.08 22.17
C SER A 272 -16.69 -20.40 22.41
N VAL A 273 -17.57 -20.07 21.46
CA VAL A 273 -19.02 -20.36 21.49
C VAL A 273 -19.39 -21.35 20.38
N SER A 274 -20.18 -22.36 20.71
CA SER A 274 -20.71 -23.33 19.75
C SER A 274 -21.87 -22.74 18.95
N LEU A 275 -21.77 -22.79 17.62
CA LEU A 275 -22.84 -22.37 16.71
C LEU A 275 -23.94 -23.46 16.61
N PRO A 276 -25.22 -23.08 16.49
CA PRO A 276 -26.31 -24.05 16.35
C PRO A 276 -26.26 -24.72 14.98
N GLU A 277 -26.33 -26.05 14.98
CA GLU A 277 -26.46 -26.90 13.79
C GLU A 277 -27.93 -27.02 13.35
N GLU A 278 -28.87 -26.72 14.25
CA GLU A 278 -30.32 -26.73 14.01
C GLU A 278 -30.99 -25.53 14.72
N PHE A 279 -31.88 -24.83 14.03
CA PHE A 279 -32.75 -23.81 14.62
C PHE A 279 -34.17 -23.97 14.06
N ALA A 280 -35.17 -23.98 14.93
CA ALA A 280 -36.57 -24.23 14.56
C ALA A 280 -36.80 -25.49 13.68
N GLY A 281 -36.04 -26.56 13.93
CA GLY A 281 -36.16 -27.83 13.20
C GLY A 281 -35.51 -27.85 11.80
N GLN A 282 -34.78 -26.80 11.42
CA GLN A 282 -34.05 -26.71 10.15
C GLN A 282 -32.54 -26.76 10.39
N ALA A 283 -31.82 -27.49 9.54
CA ALA A 283 -30.36 -27.59 9.59
C ALA A 283 -29.70 -26.29 9.11
N VAL A 284 -28.90 -25.66 9.97
CA VAL A 284 -28.19 -24.42 9.69
C VAL A 284 -26.75 -24.74 9.27
N ARG A 285 -26.36 -24.31 8.08
CA ARG A 285 -24.99 -24.49 7.56
C ARG A 285 -24.26 -23.17 7.51
N TRP A 286 -23.13 -23.12 8.20
CA TRP A 286 -22.26 -21.96 8.26
C TRP A 286 -21.15 -22.11 7.22
N TYR A 287 -21.01 -21.12 6.34
CA TYR A 287 -19.93 -21.06 5.37
C TYR A 287 -19.10 -19.80 5.63
N GLU A 288 -17.80 -19.98 5.83
CA GLU A 288 -16.88 -18.85 5.89
C GLU A 288 -16.59 -18.41 4.45
N SER A 289 -16.83 -17.13 4.14
CA SER A 289 -16.43 -16.59 2.84
C SER A 289 -14.92 -16.71 2.72
N PRO A 290 -14.37 -17.31 1.64
CA PRO A 290 -12.94 -17.44 1.48
C PRO A 290 -12.33 -16.04 1.46
N SER A 291 -11.64 -15.66 2.53
CA SER A 291 -10.71 -14.55 2.48
C SER A 291 -9.69 -14.88 1.39
N MET A 292 -9.33 -13.89 0.56
CA MET A 292 -8.30 -14.05 -0.46
C MET A 292 -6.97 -13.53 0.11
N PRO A 293 -6.24 -14.29 0.96
CA PRO A 293 -5.05 -13.83 1.66
C PRO A 293 -3.90 -13.44 0.71
N PHE A 294 -3.93 -13.93 -0.53
CA PHE A 294 -2.93 -13.56 -1.54
C PHE A 294 -3.05 -12.10 -2.00
N LEU A 295 -4.24 -11.47 -1.93
CA LEU A 295 -4.38 -10.05 -2.25
C LEU A 295 -3.62 -9.20 -1.23
N TRP A 296 -3.68 -9.57 0.05
CA TRP A 296 -2.95 -8.90 1.12
C TRP A 296 -1.44 -9.07 1.00
N SER A 297 -0.94 -10.24 0.60
CA SER A 297 0.50 -10.45 0.42
C SER A 297 1.08 -9.71 -0.80
N ILE A 298 0.32 -9.61 -1.90
CA ILE A 298 0.69 -8.78 -3.07
C ILE A 298 0.73 -7.30 -2.67
N LEU A 299 -0.30 -6.82 -1.97
CA LEU A 299 -0.38 -5.44 -1.50
C LEU A 299 0.78 -5.11 -0.55
N LEU A 300 1.07 -5.99 0.42
CA LEU A 300 2.18 -5.83 1.37
C LEU A 300 3.54 -5.78 0.65
N THR A 301 3.75 -6.64 -0.35
CA THR A 301 4.99 -6.66 -1.13
C THR A 301 5.15 -5.38 -1.95
N LEU A 302 4.07 -4.88 -2.55
CA LEU A 302 4.08 -3.62 -3.30
C LEU A 302 4.39 -2.42 -2.39
N ILE A 303 3.75 -2.36 -1.22
CA ILE A 303 3.97 -1.33 -0.21
C ILE A 303 5.42 -1.40 0.31
N GLY A 304 5.93 -2.60 0.58
CA GLY A 304 7.32 -2.82 1.03
C GLY A 304 8.35 -2.32 0.02
N CYS A 305 8.16 -2.62 -1.27
CA CYS A 305 9.00 -2.09 -2.36
C CYS A 305 8.97 -0.56 -2.41
N LEU A 306 7.79 0.05 -2.28
CA LEU A 306 7.63 1.50 -2.31
C LEU A 306 8.29 2.18 -1.09
N ALA A 307 8.13 1.60 0.10
CA ALA A 307 8.70 2.09 1.35
C ALA A 307 10.23 2.04 1.32
N LEU A 308 10.84 0.92 0.89
CA LEU A 308 12.28 0.80 0.71
C LEU A 308 12.83 1.80 -0.31
N HIS A 309 12.10 2.01 -1.41
CA HIS A 309 12.48 3.01 -2.41
C HIS A 309 12.56 4.42 -1.81
N ALA A 310 11.57 4.79 -0.99
CA ALA A 310 11.48 6.09 -0.34
C ALA A 310 12.44 6.26 0.84
N ALA A 311 12.74 5.19 1.59
CA ALA A 311 13.71 5.22 2.69
C ALA A 311 15.12 5.53 2.16
N TRP A 312 15.59 4.80 1.14
CA TRP A 312 16.92 5.04 0.56
C TRP A 312 17.13 6.44 0.02
N ASP A 313 16.08 6.98 -0.62
CA ASP A 313 16.16 8.34 -1.15
C ASP A 313 16.23 9.38 -0.03
N ARG A 314 15.52 9.14 1.09
CA ARG A 314 15.58 10.00 2.27
C ARG A 314 16.96 9.95 2.91
N ASP A 315 17.49 8.74 3.15
CA ASP A 315 18.80 8.55 3.78
C ASP A 315 19.92 9.22 2.99
N LEU A 316 19.93 9.08 1.66
CA LEU A 316 20.93 9.71 0.80
C LEU A 316 20.84 11.25 0.84
N LEU A 317 19.62 11.78 0.76
CA LEU A 317 19.39 13.23 0.80
C LEU A 317 19.75 13.81 2.17
N GLU A 318 19.47 13.08 3.24
CA GLU A 318 19.78 13.47 4.60
C GLU A 318 21.28 13.45 4.87
N ALA A 319 21.99 12.41 4.41
CA ALA A 319 23.45 12.34 4.48
C ALA A 319 24.11 13.51 3.73
N GLY A 320 23.65 13.81 2.50
CA GLY A 320 24.16 14.94 1.72
C GLY A 320 23.89 16.29 2.38
N LYS A 321 22.70 16.48 2.98
CA LYS A 321 22.37 17.70 3.73
C LYS A 321 23.24 17.85 4.97
N LYS A 322 23.38 16.79 5.76
CA LYS A 322 24.19 16.78 6.99
C LYS A 322 25.63 17.18 6.70
N ARG A 323 26.25 16.57 5.67
CA ARG A 323 27.61 16.91 5.24
C ARG A 323 27.77 18.39 4.83
N ARG A 324 26.80 18.94 4.09
CA ARG A 324 26.81 20.35 3.69
C ARG A 324 26.65 21.29 4.89
N GLU A 325 25.81 20.94 5.85
CA GLU A 325 25.67 21.69 7.11
C GLU A 325 26.98 21.68 7.91
N GLU A 326 27.62 20.52 8.05
CA GLU A 326 28.91 20.39 8.75
C GLU A 326 30.00 21.23 8.09
N LEU A 327 30.11 21.21 6.76
CA LEU A 327 31.03 22.07 5.99
C LEU A 327 30.71 23.56 6.21
N LEU A 328 29.45 23.96 6.16
CA LEU A 328 29.04 25.36 6.36
C LEU A 328 29.39 25.85 7.77
N LEU A 329 29.17 25.02 8.80
CA LEU A 329 29.52 25.35 10.19
C LEU A 329 31.03 25.42 10.42
N ALA A 330 31.81 24.61 9.69
CA ALA A 330 33.27 24.60 9.78
C ALA A 330 33.92 25.79 9.05
N TYR A 331 33.26 26.37 8.05
CA TYR A 331 33.83 27.39 7.15
C TYR A 331 34.44 28.62 7.84
N PRO A 332 33.79 29.30 8.83
CA PRO A 332 34.38 30.49 9.46
C PRO A 332 35.65 30.16 10.25
N SER A 333 35.64 29.02 10.95
CA SER A 333 36.79 28.54 11.71
C SER A 333 37.96 28.16 10.79
N PHE A 334 37.64 27.59 9.63
CA PHE A 334 38.61 27.26 8.59
C PHE A 334 39.25 28.52 7.99
N LEU A 335 38.45 29.51 7.58
CA LEU A 335 38.95 30.78 7.04
C LEU A 335 39.86 31.52 8.02
N ALA A 336 39.49 31.60 9.30
CA ALA A 336 40.31 32.26 10.32
C ALA A 336 41.70 31.61 10.44
N ARG A 337 41.76 30.27 10.39
CA ARG A 337 43.04 29.55 10.38
C ARG A 337 43.83 29.83 9.10
N THR A 338 43.18 29.85 7.94
CA THR A 338 43.86 30.18 6.69
C THR A 338 44.42 31.60 6.70
N ALA A 339 43.65 32.58 7.17
CA ALA A 339 44.10 33.97 7.28
C ALA A 339 45.29 34.10 8.23
N LEU A 340 45.29 33.37 9.36
CA LEU A 340 46.41 33.33 10.29
C LEU A 340 47.69 32.81 9.61
N PHE A 341 47.63 31.67 8.91
CA PHE A 341 48.79 31.12 8.21
C PHE A 341 49.25 31.99 7.05
N ALA A 342 48.31 32.55 6.26
CA ALA A 342 48.64 33.50 5.20
C ALA A 342 49.32 34.76 5.76
N GLY A 343 48.89 35.26 6.93
CA GLY A 343 49.49 36.40 7.61
C GLY A 343 50.93 36.17 8.06
N THR A 344 51.34 34.92 8.27
CA THR A 344 52.75 34.56 8.56
C THR A 344 53.66 34.55 7.32
N GLY A 345 53.13 34.80 6.13
CA GLY A 345 53.89 34.73 4.88
C GLY A 345 54.19 33.29 4.43
N MET A 346 53.53 32.28 5.02
CA MET A 346 53.74 30.89 4.67
C MET A 346 53.26 30.60 3.22
N PRO A 347 54.04 29.85 2.40
CA PRO A 347 53.61 29.45 1.06
C PRO A 347 52.30 28.66 1.08
N LEU A 348 51.48 28.85 0.05
CA LEU A 348 50.15 28.26 -0.11
C LEU A 348 50.13 26.75 0.12
N ARG A 349 51.04 26.05 -0.55
CA ARG A 349 51.23 24.60 -0.39
C ARG A 349 51.50 24.25 1.07
N THR A 350 52.49 24.89 1.69
CA THR A 350 52.94 24.57 3.06
C THR A 350 51.82 24.74 4.08
N PHE A 351 51.03 25.81 4.00
CA PHE A 351 49.94 25.97 4.96
C PHE A 351 48.77 25.01 4.69
N PHE A 352 48.50 24.61 3.44
CA PHE A 352 47.51 23.56 3.16
C PHE A 352 47.89 22.23 3.80
N PHE A 353 49.15 21.82 3.67
CA PHE A 353 49.68 20.62 4.34
C PHE A 353 49.60 20.74 5.87
N ARG A 354 49.92 21.92 6.41
CA ARG A 354 49.86 22.16 7.85
C ARG A 354 48.42 22.13 8.38
N MET A 355 47.48 22.77 7.69
CA MET A 355 46.06 22.74 8.04
C MET A 355 45.46 21.33 7.94
N ALA A 356 45.88 20.53 6.95
CA ALA A 356 45.45 19.15 6.82
C ALA A 356 45.96 18.28 7.99
N LYS A 357 47.17 18.56 8.50
CA LYS A 357 47.82 17.83 9.60
C LYS A 357 47.35 18.27 11.00
N GLU A 358 47.11 19.57 11.21
CA GLU A 358 46.70 20.16 12.51
C GLU A 358 45.19 20.09 12.77
N GLY A 359 44.41 19.43 11.90
CA GLY A 359 42.98 19.27 12.07
C GLY A 359 42.61 18.59 13.39
N ARG A 360 41.90 19.32 14.27
CA ARG A 360 41.56 18.91 15.65
C ARG A 360 40.59 17.71 15.78
N ARG A 361 39.97 17.23 14.69
CA ARG A 361 39.02 16.11 14.73
C ARG A 361 39.24 15.16 13.57
N GLU A 362 39.08 13.86 13.83
CA GLU A 362 39.14 12.85 12.78
C GLU A 362 37.99 12.97 11.77
N GLU A 363 36.84 13.47 12.23
CA GLU A 363 35.60 13.60 11.48
C GLU A 363 35.35 15.00 10.90
N ASP A 364 36.39 15.85 10.77
CA ASP A 364 36.21 17.17 10.15
C ASP A 364 36.08 17.04 8.62
N PRO A 365 34.90 17.35 8.04
CA PRO A 365 34.68 17.21 6.60
C PRO A 365 35.61 18.09 5.75
N VAL A 366 36.09 19.20 6.30
CA VAL A 366 37.02 20.11 5.62
C VAL A 366 38.41 19.49 5.56
N ARG A 367 38.81 18.77 6.63
CA ARG A 367 40.12 18.10 6.71
C ARG A 367 40.23 16.99 5.68
N GLU A 368 39.18 16.20 5.48
CA GLU A 368 39.17 15.15 4.45
C GLU A 368 39.38 15.74 3.04
N GLU A 369 38.73 16.85 2.74
CA GLU A 369 38.88 17.53 1.43
C GLU A 369 40.24 18.21 1.28
N LEU A 370 40.82 18.73 2.36
CA LEU A 370 42.20 19.25 2.39
C LEU A 370 43.21 18.13 2.15
N LEU A 371 43.07 16.98 2.81
CA LEU A 371 43.95 15.83 2.60
C LEU A 371 43.89 15.33 1.16
N ARG A 372 42.70 15.31 0.54
CA ARG A 372 42.53 15.00 -0.88
C ARG A 372 43.26 16.01 -1.76
N ALA A 373 43.12 17.31 -1.49
CA ALA A 373 43.83 18.36 -2.24
C ALA A 373 45.36 18.26 -2.09
N CYS A 374 45.85 17.94 -0.89
CA CYS A 374 47.27 17.68 -0.64
C CYS A 374 47.79 16.49 -1.46
N ARG A 375 47.04 15.39 -1.51
CA ARG A 375 47.39 14.22 -2.33
C ARG A 375 47.40 14.54 -3.83
N GLU A 376 46.46 15.35 -4.31
CA GLU A 376 46.46 15.81 -5.71
C GLU A 376 47.75 16.60 -6.02
N MET A 377 48.14 17.52 -5.14
CA MET A 377 49.39 18.28 -5.28
C MET A 377 50.64 17.39 -5.20
N GLU A 378 50.62 16.31 -4.40
CA GLU A 378 51.71 15.31 -4.35
C GLU A 378 51.77 14.45 -5.61
N SER A 379 50.62 14.14 -6.21
CA SER A 379 50.53 13.34 -7.44
C SER A 379 50.96 14.07 -8.71
N GLY A 380 51.41 15.33 -8.59
CA GLY A 380 51.91 16.13 -9.71
C GLY A 380 50.88 17.08 -10.32
N MET A 381 49.65 17.17 -9.80
CA MET A 381 48.69 18.20 -10.23
C MET A 381 49.15 19.60 -9.82
N THR A 382 48.83 20.60 -10.65
CA THR A 382 49.20 21.98 -10.34
C THR A 382 48.45 22.50 -9.11
N GLN A 383 49.08 23.38 -8.32
CA GLN A 383 48.44 23.96 -7.12
C GLN A 383 47.14 24.70 -7.48
N LEU A 384 47.12 25.37 -8.64
CA LEU A 384 45.95 26.08 -9.15
C LEU A 384 44.77 25.13 -9.39
N GLU A 385 45.02 23.99 -10.02
CA GLU A 385 44.00 22.98 -10.31
C GLU A 385 43.53 22.27 -9.04
N ALA A 386 44.45 21.88 -8.15
CA ALA A 386 44.11 21.21 -6.90
C ALA A 386 43.20 22.08 -5.99
N ILE A 387 43.45 23.39 -5.95
CA ILE A 387 42.62 24.35 -5.19
C ILE A 387 41.27 24.57 -5.86
N GLY A 388 41.24 24.68 -7.20
CA GLY A 388 39.98 24.72 -7.95
C GLY A 388 39.13 23.47 -7.73
N ASN A 389 39.76 22.29 -7.72
CA ASN A 389 39.12 21.02 -7.43
C ASN A 389 38.60 20.95 -6.00
N PHE A 390 39.38 21.41 -5.00
CA PHE A 390 38.93 21.55 -3.61
C PHE A 390 37.64 22.37 -3.50
N GLY A 391 37.61 23.58 -4.09
CA GLY A 391 36.41 24.42 -4.07
C GLY A 391 35.21 23.79 -4.77
N ARG A 392 35.45 23.04 -5.87
CA ARG A 392 34.40 22.28 -6.56
C ARG A 392 33.85 21.13 -5.72
N ARG A 393 34.71 20.34 -5.06
CA ARG A 393 34.32 19.19 -4.23
C ARG A 393 33.56 19.57 -2.97
N CYS A 394 33.93 20.68 -2.30
CA CYS A 394 33.17 21.17 -1.14
C CYS A 394 31.72 21.56 -1.51
N GLY A 395 31.41 21.83 -2.78
CA GLY A 395 30.03 21.99 -3.27
C GLY A 395 29.27 23.22 -2.78
N LEU A 396 29.90 24.06 -1.94
CA LEU A 396 29.33 25.26 -1.34
C LEU A 396 29.89 26.53 -2.00
N PRO A 397 29.06 27.58 -2.21
CA PRO A 397 29.50 28.82 -2.85
C PRO A 397 30.62 29.52 -2.07
N GLN A 398 30.60 29.45 -0.75
CA GLN A 398 31.62 30.01 0.14
C GLN A 398 33.02 29.41 -0.12
N TYR A 399 33.09 28.08 -0.25
CA TYR A 399 34.36 27.37 -0.54
C TYR A 399 34.84 27.61 -1.98
N ARG A 400 33.92 27.78 -2.93
CA ARG A 400 34.27 28.15 -4.32
C ARG A 400 34.85 29.56 -4.40
N LYS A 401 34.26 30.51 -3.66
CA LYS A 401 34.78 31.89 -3.56
C LYS A 401 36.16 31.90 -2.94
N TYR A 402 36.36 31.16 -1.84
CA TYR A 402 37.67 30.97 -1.22
C TYR A 402 38.71 30.39 -2.19
N ALA A 403 38.38 29.30 -2.89
CA ALA A 403 39.26 28.71 -3.89
C ALA A 403 39.62 29.70 -5.00
N SER A 404 38.64 30.49 -5.48
CA SER A 404 38.88 31.53 -6.48
C SER A 404 39.83 32.62 -5.97
N LEU A 405 39.68 33.09 -4.73
CA LEU A 405 40.57 34.08 -4.12
C LEU A 405 42.02 33.57 -4.05
N LEU A 406 42.22 32.31 -3.67
CA LEU A 406 43.54 31.69 -3.64
C LEU A 406 44.12 31.47 -5.04
N SER A 407 43.31 31.01 -5.99
CA SER A 407 43.73 30.84 -7.38
C SER A 407 44.17 32.16 -8.00
N GLN A 408 43.44 33.26 -7.70
CA GLN A 408 43.81 34.61 -8.15
C GLN A 408 45.10 35.09 -7.50
N ASN A 409 45.30 34.82 -6.21
CA ASN A 409 46.53 35.14 -5.52
C ASN A 409 47.75 34.45 -6.15
N LEU A 410 47.61 33.18 -6.53
CA LEU A 410 48.69 32.42 -7.15
C LEU A 410 49.08 32.99 -8.53
N GLN A 411 48.16 33.65 -9.23
CA GLN A 411 48.38 34.25 -10.56
C GLN A 411 48.81 35.72 -10.51
N ARG A 412 48.29 36.51 -9.57
CA ARG A 412 48.42 37.99 -9.54
C ARG A 412 49.24 38.53 -8.37
N GLY A 413 49.71 37.68 -7.45
CA GLY A 413 50.55 38.05 -6.31
C GLY A 413 49.80 38.22 -4.99
N THR A 414 50.56 38.45 -3.90
CA THR A 414 50.11 38.48 -2.49
C THR A 414 49.46 39.78 -2.04
N ALA A 415 49.54 40.85 -2.84
CA ALA A 415 48.95 42.14 -2.50
C ALA A 415 47.43 42.04 -2.34
N GLY A 416 46.93 42.23 -1.11
CA GLY A 416 45.50 42.26 -0.80
C GLY A 416 44.83 40.91 -0.51
N LEU A 417 45.51 39.75 -0.64
CA LEU A 417 44.91 38.45 -0.31
C LEU A 417 44.53 38.37 1.17
N LEU A 418 45.43 38.79 2.07
CA LEU A 418 45.20 38.74 3.51
C LEU A 418 43.99 39.59 3.91
N GLU A 419 43.86 40.77 3.32
CA GLU A 419 42.73 41.67 3.57
C GLU A 419 41.42 41.08 3.03
N ALA A 420 41.45 40.46 1.83
CA ALA A 420 40.29 39.76 1.27
C ALA A 420 39.86 38.55 2.13
N LEU A 421 40.82 37.76 2.63
CA LEU A 421 40.54 36.62 3.52
C LEU A 421 39.99 37.07 4.88
N ASN A 422 40.53 38.14 5.47
CA ASN A 422 40.03 38.70 6.74
C ASN A 422 38.60 39.24 6.59
N ARG A 423 38.33 40.01 5.53
CA ARG A 423 36.97 40.50 5.23
C ARG A 423 35.97 39.34 5.02
N GLU A 424 36.39 38.28 4.33
CA GLU A 424 35.54 37.10 4.15
C GLU A 424 35.33 36.33 5.46
N ALA A 425 36.36 36.22 6.30
CA ALA A 425 36.26 35.56 7.60
C ALA A 425 35.27 36.30 8.51
N GLU A 426 35.36 37.64 8.59
CA GLU A 426 34.41 38.48 9.34
C GLU A 426 32.98 38.32 8.83
N ALA A 427 32.79 38.35 7.50
CA ALA A 427 31.48 38.12 6.89
C ALA A 427 30.91 36.72 7.23
N ALA A 428 31.75 35.69 7.20
CA ALA A 428 31.36 34.32 7.54
C ALA A 428 31.02 34.16 9.04
N PHE A 429 31.72 34.87 9.94
CA PHE A 429 31.39 34.90 11.36
C PHE A 429 30.05 35.59 11.63
N GLU A 430 29.78 36.72 10.97
CA GLU A 430 28.49 37.40 11.05
C GLU A 430 27.35 36.52 10.49
N GLU A 431 27.59 35.81 9.39
CA GLU A 431 26.62 34.85 8.85
C GLU A 431 26.34 33.71 9.83
N ARG A 432 27.38 33.16 10.48
CA ARG A 432 27.23 32.13 11.53
C ARG A 432 26.42 32.64 12.71
N LYS A 433 26.64 33.89 13.15
CA LYS A 433 25.87 34.52 14.23
C LYS A 433 24.40 34.68 13.85
N ARG A 434 24.11 35.11 12.62
CA ARG A 434 22.75 35.19 12.07
C ARG A 434 22.09 33.81 11.97
N TYR A 435 22.82 32.80 11.53
CA TYR A 435 22.34 31.42 11.44
C TYR A 435 22.01 30.84 12.82
N ALA A 436 22.88 31.04 13.80
CA ALA A 436 22.64 30.63 15.18
C ALA A 436 21.39 31.32 15.76
N LYS A 437 21.21 32.62 15.49
CA LYS A 437 20.00 33.35 15.88
C LYS A 437 18.75 32.77 15.23
N LYS A 438 18.76 32.56 13.90
CA LYS A 438 17.64 31.93 13.18
C LYS A 438 17.29 30.54 13.69
N ARG A 439 18.28 29.69 13.98
CA ARG A 439 18.02 28.38 14.58
C ARG A 439 17.46 28.49 16.00
N GLY A 440 17.85 29.51 16.76
CA GLY A 440 17.23 29.84 18.04
C GLY A 440 15.75 30.18 17.89
N ASP A 441 15.44 31.06 16.93
CA ASP A 441 14.07 31.48 16.62
C ASP A 441 13.22 30.29 16.09
N GLU A 442 13.79 29.46 15.20
CA GLU A 442 13.13 28.23 14.68
C GLU A 442 12.91 27.17 15.78
N ALA A 443 13.87 27.00 16.70
CA ALA A 443 13.72 26.09 17.83
C ALA A 443 12.59 26.57 18.77
N GLN A 444 12.50 27.89 19.01
CA GLN A 444 11.41 28.48 19.79
C GLN A 444 10.04 28.23 19.14
N THR A 445 9.93 28.40 17.81
CA THR A 445 8.66 28.13 17.09
C THR A 445 8.33 26.65 17.01
N ARG A 446 9.32 25.75 16.89
CA ARG A 446 9.08 24.29 16.93
C ARG A 446 8.52 23.82 18.26
N LEU A 447 8.83 24.50 19.37
CA LEU A 447 8.25 24.20 20.68
C LEU A 447 6.78 24.63 20.81
N LEU A 448 6.27 25.53 19.95
CA LEU A 448 4.86 25.94 19.93
C LEU A 448 3.96 24.87 19.28
N ALA A 449 4.47 24.09 18.33
CA ALA A 449 3.68 23.08 17.63
C ALA A 449 3.12 21.98 18.58
N PRO A 450 3.91 21.40 19.51
CA PRO A 450 3.38 20.50 20.55
C PRO A 450 2.29 21.13 21.42
N MET A 451 2.45 22.42 21.78
CA MET A 451 1.45 23.11 22.61
C MET A 451 0.12 23.29 21.86
N LEU A 452 0.16 23.62 20.56
CA LEU A 452 -1.03 23.72 19.72
C LEU A 452 -1.71 22.36 19.49
N MET A 453 -0.93 21.28 19.31
CA MET A 453 -1.45 19.92 19.21
C MET A 453 -2.16 19.49 20.51
N LEU A 454 -1.55 19.75 21.67
CA LEU A 454 -2.18 19.46 22.96
C LEU A 454 -3.48 20.24 23.14
N LEU A 455 -3.51 21.52 22.77
CA LEU A 455 -4.71 22.35 22.78
C LEU A 455 -5.81 21.77 21.89
N ALA A 456 -5.47 21.30 20.68
CA ALA A 456 -6.43 20.69 19.75
C ALA A 456 -7.03 19.40 20.31
N VAL A 457 -6.21 18.56 20.97
CA VAL A 457 -6.70 17.33 21.63
C VAL A 457 -7.66 17.66 22.77
N ILE A 458 -7.34 18.66 23.61
CA ILE A 458 -8.22 19.13 24.69
C ILE A 458 -9.53 19.67 24.11
N MET A 459 -9.46 20.44 23.03
CA MET A 459 -10.64 20.98 22.34
C MET A 459 -11.55 19.86 21.83
N ILE A 460 -11.00 18.82 21.19
CA ILE A 460 -11.77 17.65 20.74
C ILE A 460 -12.41 16.94 21.93
N LEU A 461 -11.67 16.76 23.02
CA LEU A 461 -12.16 16.09 24.24
C LEU A 461 -13.35 16.83 24.87
N VAL A 462 -13.39 18.16 24.80
CA VAL A 462 -14.52 18.97 25.31
C VAL A 462 -15.66 19.05 24.29
N LEU A 463 -15.35 19.24 23.00
CA LEU A 463 -16.34 19.48 21.94
C LEU A 463 -17.13 18.22 21.61
N VAL A 464 -16.49 17.05 21.56
CA VAL A 464 -17.13 15.80 21.17
C VAL A 464 -18.27 15.41 22.13
N PRO A 465 -18.07 15.39 23.47
CA PRO A 465 -19.16 15.14 24.41
C PRO A 465 -20.24 16.23 24.37
N ALA A 466 -19.87 17.50 24.16
CA ALA A 466 -20.83 18.60 24.06
C ALA A 466 -21.75 18.44 22.84
N CYS A 467 -21.20 18.08 21.68
CA CYS A 467 -21.98 17.81 20.47
C CYS A 467 -22.90 16.59 20.65
N PHE A 468 -22.43 15.51 21.28
CA PHE A 468 -23.27 14.35 21.58
C PHE A 468 -24.33 14.63 22.66
N SER A 469 -24.05 15.54 23.60
CA SER A 469 -24.97 15.91 24.67
C SER A 469 -26.10 16.84 24.19
N PHE A 470 -25.92 17.57 23.09
CA PHE A 470 -26.94 18.46 22.53
C PHE A 470 -27.64 17.90 21.27
N GLY A 471 -27.11 16.83 20.65
CA GLY A 471 -27.73 16.17 19.50
C GLY A 471 -28.69 15.02 19.85
N GLY A 472 -29.04 14.86 21.13
CA GLY A 472 -29.91 13.80 21.65
C GLY A 472 -31.27 14.26 22.15
N ILE A 473 -31.83 15.35 21.59
CA ILE A 473 -33.23 15.78 21.79
C ILE A 473 -33.97 15.70 20.46
#